data_AF-A0ABC9WI53-F1
#
_entry.id   AF-A0ABC9WI53-F1
#
_cell.length_a   1.000
_cell.length_b   1.000
_cell.length_c   1.000
_cell.angle_alpha   90.00
_cell.angle_beta   90.00
_cell.angle_gamma   90.00
#
_symmetry.space_group_name_H-M   'P 1'
#
loop_
_entity.id
_entity.type
_entity.pdbx_description
1 polymer ?
#
loop_
_entity_poly.entity_id
_entity_poly.type
_entity_poly.pdbx_seq_one_letter_code
_entity_poly.pdbx_strand_id
1 'polypeptide(L)'
;MATEPPEPGVGVWGPASLAAFARSCTLHGLGHVFAPGAPAPRRLLWASAFLASLGAFLLQAGERVRHYATYPRVTVLDEAESRVLVFPAVTLCNYNRVRRSQLTPNDLFWLGGELLAVGREDFPRYLQALGQPPDLAGFFPSKTYDLGAFYQRARHPIHEMLLRCRFRGRDCGPENFTAIFTRLGKCYTFNSGGPGREVLTTLQGGAGNGLELMLNVQQEEYLPVWGDTDETSYEAGVKVQIHSQEEPPFIDQLGFGVAPGFQTFVSCQQQRLVYLPPPWGDCKATPIESDFFTNYSITACRLDCETRYLAENCNCRMVHMPGNANVCTPEQYKECADPALDFLVKKDSEYCACRTPCAMVRYGKELSMVKIPSKASARYLAKKFNKTEQYIADNVLVLDIFFEALNYEMIEQKKAYEVAGLLGDIGGQMGLFIGASLLTILEIFDYLYEVFRDKLLSFYKEKRRTPRSDSSALEPPPGPGSPAVPLPPGPR
;
A
#
# COMPACT_ATOMS: atom_id res chain seq x y z
N MET A 1 77.63 12.56 -53.27
CA MET A 1 77.07 11.19 -53.37
C MET A 1 77.37 10.48 -52.06
N ALA A 2 76.41 9.72 -51.54
CA ALA A 2 76.35 9.04 -50.24
C ALA A 2 75.91 9.94 -49.05
N THR A 3 74.63 10.32 -48.94
CA THR A 3 73.45 9.58 -48.41
C THR A 3 73.49 9.37 -46.89
N GLU A 4 72.67 10.20 -46.22
CA GLU A 4 72.20 10.05 -44.85
C GLU A 4 71.51 8.69 -44.61
N PRO A 5 71.52 8.17 -43.37
CA PRO A 5 70.77 6.97 -43.01
C PRO A 5 69.26 7.27 -43.00
N PRO A 6 68.40 6.31 -43.42
CA PRO A 6 66.96 6.53 -43.51
C PRO A 6 66.29 6.51 -42.13
N GLU A 7 65.27 7.36 -41.98
CA GLU A 7 64.36 7.38 -40.84
C GLU A 7 63.66 6.03 -40.63
N PRO A 8 63.40 5.63 -39.37
CA PRO A 8 62.61 4.44 -39.08
C PRO A 8 61.15 4.67 -39.49
N GLY A 9 60.72 3.91 -40.50
CA GLY A 9 59.36 3.92 -41.01
C GLY A 9 58.31 3.70 -39.93
N VAL A 10 57.23 4.45 -40.07
CA VAL A 10 55.96 4.33 -39.34
C VAL A 10 55.53 2.87 -39.32
N GLY A 11 55.76 2.21 -38.18
CA GLY A 11 55.27 0.87 -37.93
C GLY A 11 53.76 0.87 -37.97
N VAL A 12 53.18 0.13 -38.90
CA VAL A 12 51.78 -0.28 -38.86
C VAL A 12 51.66 -1.20 -37.64
N TRP A 13 51.15 -0.68 -36.52
CA TRP A 13 50.82 -1.51 -35.35
C TRP A 13 49.66 -2.43 -35.77
N GLY A 14 50.00 -3.65 -36.16
CA GLY A 14 49.03 -4.75 -36.15
C GLY A 14 48.59 -5.02 -34.72
N PRO A 15 47.43 -5.66 -34.51
CA PRO A 15 46.89 -5.84 -33.17
C PRO A 15 47.91 -6.60 -32.32
N ALA A 16 48.11 -6.16 -31.07
CA ALA A 16 48.98 -6.86 -30.14
C ALA A 16 48.57 -8.34 -30.10
N SER A 17 49.50 -9.26 -30.30
CA SER A 17 49.18 -10.70 -30.22
C SER A 17 48.52 -11.02 -28.87
N LEU A 18 47.64 -12.03 -28.81
CA LEU A 18 46.97 -12.43 -27.57
C LEU A 18 47.96 -12.66 -26.41
N ALA A 19 49.16 -13.15 -26.71
CA ALA A 19 50.24 -13.32 -25.73
C ALA A 19 50.84 -11.99 -25.24
N ALA A 20 50.89 -10.95 -26.07
CA ALA A 20 51.31 -9.61 -25.69
C ALA A 20 50.25 -8.90 -24.82
N PHE A 21 48.97 -9.06 -25.16
CA PHE A 21 47.86 -8.57 -24.35
C PHE A 21 47.80 -9.29 -22.99
N ALA A 22 47.86 -10.62 -22.98
CA ALA A 22 47.86 -11.41 -21.75
C ALA A 22 48.99 -11.07 -20.77
N ARG A 23 50.09 -10.48 -21.25
CA ARG A 23 51.22 -10.02 -20.42
C ARG A 23 51.03 -8.62 -19.84
N SER A 24 50.25 -7.78 -20.49
CA SER A 24 49.99 -6.39 -20.10
C SER A 24 48.66 -6.22 -19.37
N CYS A 25 47.75 -7.19 -19.53
CA CYS A 25 46.46 -7.21 -18.87
C CYS A 25 46.60 -7.37 -17.36
N THR A 26 45.74 -6.67 -16.63
CA THR A 26 45.66 -6.71 -15.16
C THR A 26 45.00 -7.98 -14.61
N LEU A 27 44.53 -8.90 -15.46
CA LEU A 27 44.00 -10.21 -15.04
C LEU A 27 45.08 -11.10 -14.42
N HIS A 28 44.88 -11.50 -13.18
CA HIS A 28 45.79 -12.44 -12.52
C HIS A 28 45.72 -13.82 -13.19
N GLY A 29 46.89 -14.46 -13.34
CA GLY A 29 47.00 -15.80 -13.92
C GLY A 29 47.10 -15.85 -15.46
N LEU A 30 46.52 -14.89 -16.20
CA LEU A 30 46.53 -14.90 -17.66
C LEU A 30 47.95 -14.80 -18.25
N GLY A 31 48.81 -13.97 -17.64
CA GLY A 31 50.22 -13.86 -18.02
C GLY A 31 51.04 -15.14 -17.80
N HIS A 32 50.64 -16.00 -16.86
CA HIS A 32 51.30 -17.29 -16.61
C HIS A 32 50.85 -18.38 -17.59
N VAL A 33 49.61 -18.30 -18.10
CA VAL A 33 49.08 -19.20 -19.13
C VAL A 33 49.79 -18.98 -20.47
N PHE A 34 50.00 -17.71 -20.86
CA PHE A 34 50.61 -17.35 -22.15
C PHE A 34 52.13 -17.06 -22.06
N ALA A 35 52.80 -17.49 -20.99
CA ALA A 35 54.24 -17.25 -20.80
C ALA A 35 55.09 -17.96 -21.89
N PRO A 36 55.91 -17.24 -22.67
CA PRO A 36 56.78 -17.82 -23.70
C PRO A 36 57.83 -18.74 -23.06
N GLY A 37 58.03 -19.94 -23.63
CA GLY A 37 59.03 -20.91 -23.15
C GLY A 37 58.62 -21.77 -21.93
N ALA A 38 57.42 -21.58 -21.35
CA ALA A 38 56.96 -22.40 -20.23
C ALA A 38 56.60 -23.85 -20.65
N PRO A 39 56.95 -24.87 -19.86
CA PRO A 39 56.61 -26.26 -20.16
C PRO A 39 55.10 -26.50 -20.09
N ALA A 40 54.58 -27.35 -20.98
CA ALA A 40 53.16 -27.68 -21.10
C ALA A 40 52.44 -28.00 -19.76
N PRO A 41 52.98 -28.81 -18.83
CA PRO A 41 52.30 -29.10 -17.56
C PRO A 41 52.08 -27.85 -16.70
N ARG A 42 53.02 -26.90 -16.70
CA ARG A 42 52.87 -25.64 -15.96
C ARG A 42 51.77 -24.77 -16.55
N ARG A 43 51.68 -24.70 -17.88
CA ARG A 43 50.61 -23.95 -18.57
C ARG A 43 49.24 -24.56 -18.29
N LEU A 44 49.13 -25.89 -18.33
CA LEU A 44 47.89 -26.60 -18.02
C LEU A 44 47.43 -26.37 -16.57
N LEU A 45 48.35 -26.37 -15.60
CA LEU A 45 48.03 -26.09 -14.20
C LEU A 45 47.51 -24.65 -13.99
N TRP A 46 48.17 -23.65 -14.57
CA TRP A 46 47.70 -22.27 -14.47
C TRP A 46 46.40 -22.03 -15.22
N ALA A 47 46.21 -22.68 -16.37
CA ALA A 47 44.96 -22.61 -17.13
C ALA A 47 43.81 -23.25 -16.36
N SER A 48 44.01 -24.42 -15.73
CA SER A 48 42.95 -25.06 -14.93
C SER A 48 42.62 -24.25 -13.67
N ALA A 49 43.61 -23.71 -12.97
CA ALA A 49 43.40 -22.85 -11.81
C ALA A 49 42.66 -21.55 -12.16
N PHE A 50 43.02 -20.92 -13.29
CA PHE A 50 42.32 -19.73 -13.78
C PHE A 50 40.88 -20.05 -14.18
N LEU A 51 40.63 -21.14 -14.91
CA LEU A 51 39.29 -21.56 -15.30
C LEU A 51 38.42 -21.93 -14.08
N ALA A 52 38.99 -22.60 -13.07
CA ALA A 52 38.29 -22.91 -11.84
C ALA A 52 37.93 -21.65 -11.05
N SER A 53 38.84 -20.68 -10.97
CA SER A 53 38.60 -19.39 -10.28
C SER A 53 37.57 -18.54 -11.02
N LEU A 54 37.64 -18.48 -12.35
CA LEU A 54 36.63 -17.83 -13.19
C LEU A 54 35.26 -18.53 -13.06
N GLY A 55 35.23 -19.86 -13.05
CA GLY A 55 34.00 -20.63 -12.85
C GLY A 55 33.36 -20.36 -11.48
N ALA A 56 34.16 -20.37 -10.41
CA ALA A 56 33.69 -20.06 -9.07
C ALA A 56 33.15 -18.62 -8.96
N PHE A 57 33.87 -17.65 -9.54
CA PHE A 57 33.41 -16.26 -9.61
C PHE A 57 32.07 -16.14 -10.33
N LEU A 58 31.93 -16.72 -11.52
CA LEU A 58 30.69 -16.64 -12.31
C LEU A 58 29.50 -17.29 -11.58
N LEU A 59 29.74 -18.41 -10.88
CA LEU A 59 28.71 -19.05 -10.07
C LEU A 59 28.28 -18.17 -8.89
N GLN A 60 29.23 -17.61 -8.14
CA GLN A 60 28.92 -16.75 -6.99
C GLN A 60 28.25 -15.43 -7.44
N ALA A 61 28.75 -14.81 -8.50
CA ALA A 61 28.15 -13.61 -9.07
C ALA A 61 26.71 -13.89 -9.54
N GLY A 62 26.49 -15.02 -10.23
CA GLY A 62 25.15 -15.47 -10.63
C GLY A 62 24.22 -15.70 -9.44
N GLU A 63 24.72 -16.26 -8.35
CA GLU A 63 23.96 -16.45 -7.11
C GLU A 63 23.58 -15.12 -6.46
N ARG A 64 24.53 -14.16 -6.36
CA ARG A 64 24.25 -12.82 -5.80
C ARG A 64 23.25 -12.06 -6.65
N VAL A 65 23.35 -12.13 -7.98
CA VAL A 65 22.37 -11.52 -8.90
C VAL A 65 21.00 -12.18 -8.75
N ARG A 66 20.94 -13.51 -8.66
CA ARG A 66 19.68 -14.24 -8.40
C ARG A 66 19.07 -13.84 -7.06
N HIS A 67 19.88 -13.73 -6.01
CA HIS A 67 19.43 -13.30 -4.69
C HIS A 67 18.88 -11.86 -4.75
N TYR A 68 19.58 -10.93 -5.40
CA TYR A 68 19.09 -9.57 -5.62
C TYR A 68 17.74 -9.56 -6.38
N ALA A 69 17.59 -10.41 -7.40
CA ALA A 69 16.36 -10.54 -8.17
C ALA A 69 15.17 -11.10 -7.37
N THR A 70 15.40 -11.65 -6.16
CA THR A 70 14.32 -11.99 -5.21
C THR A 70 13.81 -10.80 -4.40
N TYR A 71 14.45 -9.63 -4.53
CA TYR A 71 14.11 -8.38 -3.82
C TYR A 71 13.93 -8.57 -2.29
N PRO A 72 14.94 -9.11 -1.58
CA PRO A 72 14.82 -9.42 -0.16
C PRO A 72 14.58 -8.15 0.67
N ARG A 73 13.70 -8.26 1.67
CA ARG A 73 13.37 -7.21 2.63
C ARG A 73 13.43 -7.72 4.06
N VAL A 74 13.72 -6.83 4.98
CA VAL A 74 13.71 -7.08 6.42
C VAL A 74 12.78 -6.08 7.09
N THR A 75 12.12 -6.50 8.17
CA THR A 75 11.29 -5.59 8.99
C THR A 75 12.11 -5.16 10.19
N VAL A 76 12.20 -3.85 10.40
CA VAL A 76 12.82 -3.24 11.56
C VAL A 76 11.71 -2.74 12.48
N LEU A 77 11.77 -3.17 13.73
CA LEU A 77 10.93 -2.69 14.81
C LEU A 77 11.78 -1.75 15.66
N ASP A 78 11.28 -0.54 15.88
CA ASP A 78 11.89 0.44 16.76
C ASP A 78 10.81 1.09 17.62
N GLU A 79 11.17 1.52 18.82
CA GLU A 79 10.26 2.17 19.76
C GLU A 79 10.80 3.56 20.06
N ALA A 80 10.09 4.58 19.60
CA ALA A 80 10.53 5.95 19.71
C ALA A 80 9.68 6.71 20.73
N GLU A 81 10.36 7.39 21.65
CA GLU A 81 9.70 8.33 22.56
C GLU A 81 9.25 9.58 21.79
N SER A 82 8.02 10.01 22.07
CA SER A 82 7.47 11.29 21.64
C SER A 82 7.12 12.14 22.85
N ARG A 83 7.24 13.46 22.72
CA ARG A 83 6.75 14.39 23.76
C ARG A 83 5.26 14.69 23.60
N VAL A 84 4.73 14.46 22.41
CA VAL A 84 3.34 14.79 22.03
C VAL A 84 2.84 13.71 21.09
N LEU A 85 1.71 13.09 21.42
CA LEU A 85 1.02 12.18 20.50
C LEU A 85 -0.31 12.79 20.07
N VAL A 86 -0.62 12.63 18.78
CA VAL A 86 -1.94 12.99 18.25
C VAL A 86 -2.94 11.98 18.80
N PHE A 87 -3.99 12.47 19.44
CA PHE A 87 -5.05 11.58 19.94
C PHE A 87 -5.84 11.05 18.74
N PRO A 88 -6.25 9.77 18.72
CA PRO A 88 -6.98 9.21 17.58
C PRO A 88 -8.38 9.81 17.44
N ALA A 89 -9.01 9.52 16.31
CA ALA A 89 -10.46 9.66 16.16
C ALA A 89 -11.15 8.46 16.82
N VAL A 90 -12.20 8.72 17.59
CA VAL A 90 -12.98 7.69 18.29
C VAL A 90 -14.40 7.74 17.75
N THR A 91 -14.75 6.77 16.91
CA THR A 91 -16.11 6.62 16.38
C THR A 91 -16.88 5.62 17.23
N LEU A 92 -18.09 5.98 17.65
CA LEU A 92 -18.98 5.13 18.43
C LEU A 92 -20.40 5.12 17.87
N CYS A 93 -21.03 3.94 17.95
CA CYS A 93 -22.41 3.68 17.55
C CYS A 93 -23.12 2.93 18.67
N ASN A 94 -24.39 3.21 18.89
CA ASN A 94 -25.24 2.33 19.68
C ASN A 94 -25.50 1.03 18.88
N TYR A 95 -25.54 -0.13 19.54
CA TYR A 95 -25.95 -1.37 18.87
C TYR A 95 -27.41 -1.30 18.39
N ASN A 96 -28.26 -0.55 19.09
CA ASN A 96 -29.58 -0.21 18.60
C ASN A 96 -29.48 0.93 17.58
N ARG A 97 -29.76 0.61 16.32
CA ARG A 97 -29.61 1.55 15.19
C ARG A 97 -30.66 2.66 15.23
N VAL A 98 -31.84 2.36 15.76
CA VAL A 98 -33.03 3.22 15.70
C VAL A 98 -33.81 3.18 17.02
N ARG A 99 -34.19 4.36 17.54
CA ARG A 99 -35.01 4.51 18.74
C ARG A 99 -36.46 4.06 18.51
N ARG A 100 -36.97 3.24 19.43
CA ARG A 100 -38.34 2.73 19.50
C ARG A 100 -39.39 3.83 19.42
N SER A 101 -39.20 4.92 20.18
CA SER A 101 -40.12 6.07 20.19
C SER A 101 -40.20 6.84 18.89
N GLN A 102 -39.22 6.68 18.00
CA GLN A 102 -39.14 7.39 16.73
C GLN A 102 -39.74 6.60 15.56
N LEU A 103 -40.10 5.33 15.73
CA LEU A 103 -40.77 4.59 14.67
C LEU A 103 -42.21 5.08 14.49
N THR A 104 -42.59 5.38 13.25
CA THR A 104 -43.96 5.71 12.87
C THR A 104 -44.63 4.57 12.11
N PRO A 105 -45.96 4.52 12.02
CA PRO A 105 -46.66 3.55 11.16
C PRO A 105 -46.20 3.60 9.69
N ASN A 106 -45.80 4.78 9.22
CA ASN A 106 -45.22 4.93 7.88
C ASN A 106 -43.85 4.27 7.75
N ASP A 107 -43.00 4.39 8.77
CA ASP A 107 -41.70 3.70 8.78
C ASP A 107 -41.91 2.17 8.82
N LEU A 108 -42.87 1.70 9.63
CA LEU A 108 -43.21 0.27 9.71
C LEU A 108 -43.71 -0.27 8.38
N PHE A 109 -44.51 0.50 7.63
CA PHE A 109 -44.98 0.10 6.30
C PHE A 109 -43.82 -0.12 5.31
N TRP A 110 -42.84 0.78 5.31
CA TRP A 110 -41.72 0.77 4.35
C TRP A 110 -40.57 -0.15 4.77
N LEU A 111 -40.29 -0.25 6.07
CA LEU A 111 -39.12 -0.94 6.60
C LEU A 111 -39.44 -2.19 7.42
N GLY A 112 -40.71 -2.45 7.73
CA GLY A 112 -41.11 -3.53 8.66
C GLY A 112 -40.59 -4.89 8.25
N GLY A 113 -40.75 -5.28 6.98
CA GLY A 113 -40.30 -6.58 6.51
C GLY A 113 -38.78 -6.73 6.46
N GLU A 114 -38.06 -5.68 6.04
CA GLU A 114 -36.63 -5.76 5.75
C GLU A 114 -35.77 -5.47 7.00
N LEU A 115 -36.06 -4.36 7.70
CA LEU A 115 -35.28 -3.91 8.85
C LEU A 115 -35.67 -4.65 10.13
N LEU A 116 -36.94 -5.05 10.26
CA LEU A 116 -37.51 -5.52 11.52
C LEU A 116 -37.99 -6.98 11.47
N ALA A 117 -37.96 -7.63 10.30
CA ALA A 117 -38.57 -8.94 10.04
C ALA A 117 -40.05 -9.04 10.49
N VAL A 118 -40.80 -7.94 10.35
CA VAL A 118 -42.23 -7.88 10.70
C VAL A 118 -43.07 -7.95 9.42
N GLY A 119 -43.86 -9.01 9.29
CA GLY A 119 -44.88 -9.14 8.24
C GLY A 119 -46.04 -8.16 8.41
N ARG A 120 -46.74 -7.82 7.32
CA ARG A 120 -47.85 -6.84 7.34
C ARG A 120 -48.99 -7.28 8.26
N GLU A 121 -49.21 -8.59 8.36
CA GLU A 121 -50.16 -9.25 9.24
C GLU A 121 -49.88 -9.02 10.73
N ASP A 122 -48.61 -8.83 11.11
CA ASP A 122 -48.19 -8.63 12.50
C ASP A 122 -47.98 -7.15 12.86
N PHE A 123 -48.21 -6.22 11.93
CA PHE A 123 -48.10 -4.77 12.21
C PHE A 123 -48.89 -4.32 13.44
N PRO A 124 -50.17 -4.73 13.64
CA PRO A 124 -50.92 -4.31 14.82
C PRO A 124 -50.27 -4.79 16.14
N ARG A 125 -49.73 -6.01 16.16
CA ARG A 125 -49.04 -6.57 17.33
C ARG A 125 -47.72 -5.86 17.59
N TYR A 126 -46.99 -5.55 16.53
CA TYR A 126 -45.73 -4.82 16.64
C TYR A 126 -45.96 -3.40 17.16
N LEU A 127 -46.94 -2.67 16.62
CA LEU A 127 -47.33 -1.34 17.11
C LEU A 127 -47.73 -1.38 18.59
N GLN A 128 -48.48 -2.40 19.00
CA GLN A 128 -48.81 -2.60 20.40
C GLN A 128 -47.55 -2.78 21.28
N ALA A 129 -46.56 -3.54 20.82
CA ALA A 129 -45.27 -3.69 21.51
C ALA A 129 -44.43 -2.39 21.52
N LEU A 130 -44.59 -1.55 20.50
CA LEU A 130 -44.06 -0.18 20.49
C LEU A 130 -44.84 0.76 21.44
N GLY A 131 -45.96 0.32 22.04
CA GLY A 131 -46.83 1.16 22.86
C GLY A 131 -47.66 2.16 22.04
N GLN A 132 -47.84 1.88 20.75
CA GLN A 132 -48.64 2.66 19.81
C GLN A 132 -50.02 2.02 19.61
N PRO A 133 -51.05 2.79 19.18
CA PRO A 133 -52.35 2.23 18.87
C PRO A 133 -52.23 1.19 17.74
N PRO A 134 -52.80 -0.02 17.90
CA PRO A 134 -52.71 -1.09 16.90
C PRO A 134 -53.64 -0.85 15.69
N ASP A 135 -54.59 0.08 15.81
CA ASP A 135 -55.56 0.37 14.76
C ASP A 135 -54.92 1.22 13.65
N LEU A 136 -54.85 0.64 12.46
CA LEU A 136 -54.37 1.27 11.24
C LEU A 136 -55.52 1.79 10.36
N ALA A 137 -56.76 1.83 10.87
CA ALA A 137 -57.90 2.38 10.15
C ALA A 137 -57.64 3.84 9.73
N GLY A 138 -57.69 4.10 8.42
CA GLY A 138 -57.43 5.42 7.86
C GLY A 138 -55.94 5.78 7.71
N PHE A 139 -55.02 4.87 8.04
CA PHE A 139 -53.61 5.05 7.71
C PHE A 139 -53.38 4.83 6.21
N PHE A 140 -52.80 5.84 5.56
CA PHE A 140 -52.34 5.74 4.17
C PHE A 140 -50.83 5.98 4.14
N PRO A 141 -50.04 5.04 3.61
CA PRO A 141 -48.60 5.21 3.50
C PRO A 141 -48.28 6.35 2.55
N SER A 142 -47.20 7.07 2.86
CA SER A 142 -46.60 8.03 1.95
C SER A 142 -46.24 7.37 0.62
N LYS A 143 -46.24 8.14 -0.48
CA LYS A 143 -45.86 7.62 -1.80
C LYS A 143 -44.35 7.43 -1.96
N THR A 144 -43.56 8.14 -1.17
CA THR A 144 -42.09 8.15 -1.23
C THR A 144 -41.54 8.03 0.18
N TYR A 145 -40.33 7.46 0.28
CA TYR A 145 -39.67 7.25 1.56
C TYR A 145 -38.19 7.63 1.46
N ASP A 146 -37.74 8.49 2.37
CA ASP A 146 -36.34 8.92 2.45
C ASP A 146 -35.65 8.24 3.63
N LEU A 147 -34.83 7.23 3.30
CA LEU A 147 -34.09 6.46 4.29
C LEU A 147 -33.01 7.28 5.00
N GLY A 148 -32.42 8.28 4.32
CA GLY A 148 -31.47 9.20 4.92
C GLY A 148 -32.12 10.06 6.00
N ALA A 149 -33.30 10.61 5.71
CA ALA A 149 -34.09 11.36 6.68
C ALA A 149 -34.58 10.48 7.85
N PHE A 150 -34.91 9.21 7.58
CA PHE A 150 -35.26 8.24 8.61
C PHE A 150 -34.10 8.03 9.60
N TYR A 151 -32.92 7.61 9.14
CA TYR A 151 -31.76 7.41 10.03
C TYR A 151 -31.30 8.72 10.69
N GLN A 152 -31.51 9.86 10.03
CA GLN A 152 -31.26 11.18 10.63
C GLN A 152 -32.15 11.40 11.86
N ARG A 153 -33.45 11.11 11.77
CA ARG A 153 -34.46 11.37 12.81
C ARG A 153 -34.46 10.30 13.90
N ALA A 154 -34.38 9.05 13.50
CA ALA A 154 -34.61 7.90 14.36
C ALA A 154 -33.37 7.46 15.16
N ARG A 155 -32.21 8.09 14.92
CA ARG A 155 -30.97 7.86 15.69
C ARG A 155 -31.12 8.11 17.18
N HIS A 156 -30.21 7.54 17.96
CA HIS A 156 -29.93 8.00 19.32
C HIS A 156 -29.16 9.33 19.29
N PRO A 157 -29.68 10.42 19.87
CA PRO A 157 -28.98 11.70 19.90
C PRO A 157 -27.84 11.66 20.94
N ILE A 158 -26.64 12.10 20.54
CA ILE A 158 -25.46 12.08 21.41
C ILE A 158 -25.66 12.84 22.72
N HIS A 159 -26.44 13.93 22.74
CA HIS A 159 -26.68 14.72 23.96
C HIS A 159 -27.57 14.01 25.00
N GLU A 160 -28.36 12.99 24.60
CA GLU A 160 -29.10 12.15 25.55
C GLU A 160 -28.27 10.94 26.00
N MET A 161 -27.41 10.41 25.12
CA MET A 161 -26.49 9.33 25.46
C MET A 161 -25.34 9.80 26.36
N LEU A 162 -24.78 10.98 26.11
CA LEU A 162 -23.57 11.47 26.76
C LEU A 162 -23.89 12.08 28.13
N LEU A 163 -23.74 11.28 29.19
CA LEU A 163 -23.94 11.74 30.58
C LEU A 163 -22.76 12.56 31.10
N ARG A 164 -21.54 12.21 30.68
CA ARG A 164 -20.29 12.91 31.03
C ARG A 164 -19.25 12.70 29.93
N CYS A 165 -18.46 13.73 29.66
CA CYS A 165 -17.32 13.67 28.76
C CYS A 165 -16.16 14.44 29.38
N ARG A 166 -14.97 13.82 29.42
CA ARG A 166 -13.73 14.49 29.79
C ARG A 166 -12.61 14.13 28.83
N PHE A 167 -11.84 15.12 28.43
CA PHE A 167 -10.60 14.93 27.69
C PHE A 167 -9.46 15.62 28.43
N ARG A 168 -8.43 14.86 28.83
CA ARG A 168 -7.31 15.38 29.63
C ARG A 168 -7.77 16.12 30.90
N GLY A 169 -8.77 15.55 31.59
CA GLY A 169 -9.38 16.13 32.78
C GLY A 169 -10.27 17.36 32.56
N ARG A 170 -10.36 17.90 31.34
CA ARG A 170 -11.25 19.02 30.98
C ARG A 170 -12.59 18.48 30.50
N ASP A 171 -13.68 19.13 30.91
CA ASP A 171 -15.01 18.73 30.47
C ASP A 171 -15.18 19.00 28.96
N CYS A 172 -15.79 18.06 28.25
CA CYS A 172 -16.19 18.17 26.85
C CYS A 172 -17.71 17.96 26.72
N GLY A 173 -18.26 18.24 25.53
CA GLY A 173 -19.69 18.16 25.29
C GLY A 173 -20.07 17.53 23.95
N PRO A 174 -21.38 17.41 23.69
CA PRO A 174 -21.93 16.91 22.43
C PRO A 174 -21.39 17.60 21.17
N GLU A 175 -21.01 18.86 21.26
CA GLU A 175 -20.43 19.67 20.19
C GLU A 175 -19.08 19.15 19.68
N ASN A 176 -18.33 18.43 20.51
CA ASN A 176 -17.05 17.84 20.14
C ASN A 176 -17.19 16.56 19.29
N PHE A 177 -18.42 16.07 19.10
CA PHE A 177 -18.71 14.91 18.29
C PHE A 177 -19.23 15.32 16.91
N THR A 178 -18.68 14.72 15.86
CA THR A 178 -19.19 14.86 14.48
C THR A 178 -20.09 13.67 14.18
N ALA A 179 -21.30 13.92 13.69
CA ALA A 179 -22.20 12.84 13.30
C ALA A 179 -21.83 12.29 11.92
N ILE A 180 -21.72 10.97 11.79
CA ILE A 180 -21.32 10.27 10.56
C ILE A 180 -22.25 9.09 10.29
N PHE A 181 -22.57 8.83 9.02
CA PHE A 181 -23.32 7.64 8.64
C PHE A 181 -22.38 6.45 8.48
N THR A 182 -22.77 5.31 9.04
CA THR A 182 -22.09 4.02 8.91
C THR A 182 -23.14 2.95 8.58
N ARG A 183 -22.72 1.70 8.37
CA ARG A 183 -23.67 0.58 8.20
C ARG A 183 -24.57 0.38 9.43
N LEU A 184 -24.14 0.79 10.63
CA LEU A 184 -24.96 0.73 11.86
C LEU A 184 -25.94 1.91 11.99
N GLY A 185 -26.13 2.71 10.93
CA GLY A 185 -26.92 3.94 10.97
C GLY A 185 -26.07 5.16 11.34
N LYS A 186 -26.65 6.11 12.08
CA LYS A 186 -26.00 7.39 12.36
C LYS A 186 -25.24 7.38 13.69
N CYS A 187 -23.92 7.50 13.57
CA CYS A 187 -22.95 7.38 14.66
C CYS A 187 -22.23 8.70 14.94
N TYR A 188 -21.32 8.70 15.90
CA TYR A 188 -20.62 9.89 16.37
C TYR A 188 -19.11 9.67 16.46
N THR A 189 -18.33 10.62 15.95
CA THR A 189 -16.86 10.59 15.99
C THR A 189 -16.34 11.75 16.83
N PHE A 190 -15.65 11.42 17.92
CA PHE A 190 -14.84 12.36 18.68
C PHE A 190 -13.51 12.60 17.97
N ASN A 191 -13.01 13.85 17.99
CA ASN A 191 -11.72 14.23 17.41
C ASN A 191 -11.55 13.81 15.94
N SER A 192 -12.59 14.04 15.14
CA SER A 192 -12.68 13.65 13.72
C SER A 192 -11.68 14.36 12.80
N GLY A 193 -11.11 15.49 13.22
CA GLY A 193 -10.24 16.31 12.35
C GLY A 193 -10.95 16.96 11.16
N GLY A 194 -12.28 17.09 11.22
CA GLY A 194 -13.07 17.73 10.15
C GLY A 194 -12.76 19.22 9.96
N PRO A 195 -13.19 19.82 8.83
CA PRO A 195 -12.85 21.20 8.47
C PRO A 195 -13.23 22.19 9.58
N GLY A 196 -12.26 23.01 9.99
CA GLY A 196 -12.42 24.00 11.07
C GLY A 196 -12.28 23.47 12.49
N ARG A 197 -11.90 22.19 12.70
CA ARG A 197 -11.62 21.62 14.02
C ARG A 197 -10.15 21.25 14.16
N GLU A 198 -9.51 21.74 15.22
CA GLU A 198 -8.15 21.35 15.56
C GLU A 198 -8.10 19.91 16.06
N VAL A 199 -7.11 19.15 15.61
CA VAL A 199 -6.87 17.78 16.06
C VAL A 199 -6.25 17.80 17.45
N LEU A 200 -6.88 17.10 18.38
CA LEU A 200 -6.45 17.06 19.78
C LEU A 200 -5.21 16.18 19.97
N THR A 201 -4.36 16.57 20.91
CA THR A 201 -3.11 15.87 21.26
C THR A 201 -3.05 15.57 22.76
N THR A 202 -2.29 14.53 23.13
CA THR A 202 -1.91 14.25 24.52
C THR A 202 -0.43 14.50 24.77
N LEU A 203 -0.12 14.87 26.02
CA LEU A 203 1.22 15.18 26.52
C LEU A 203 1.69 14.19 27.59
N GLN A 204 0.84 13.25 28.01
CA GLN A 204 1.11 12.26 29.04
C GLN A 204 0.30 10.99 28.80
N GLY A 205 0.83 9.84 29.22
CA GLY A 205 0.11 8.57 29.25
C GLY A 205 -0.84 8.45 30.45
N GLY A 206 -1.61 7.36 30.48
CA GLY A 206 -2.51 6.98 31.56
C GLY A 206 -3.94 7.52 31.43
N ALA A 207 -4.88 6.86 32.12
CA ALA A 207 -6.33 7.08 31.97
C ALA A 207 -6.79 8.53 32.18
N GLY A 208 -6.19 9.26 33.12
CA GLY A 208 -6.54 10.67 33.38
C GLY A 208 -6.18 11.64 32.25
N ASN A 209 -5.31 11.24 31.33
CA ASN A 209 -4.81 12.04 30.21
C ASN A 209 -5.47 11.69 28.87
N GLY A 210 -6.45 10.79 28.88
CA GLY A 210 -7.20 10.35 27.70
C GLY A 210 -8.60 10.96 27.61
N LEU A 211 -9.47 10.21 26.93
CA LEU A 211 -10.91 10.46 26.80
C LEU A 211 -11.67 9.55 27.78
N GLU A 212 -12.43 10.15 28.71
CA GLU A 212 -13.37 9.48 29.62
C GLU A 212 -14.79 9.84 29.19
N LEU A 213 -15.59 8.84 28.81
CA LEU A 213 -17.01 9.00 28.46
C LEU A 213 -17.87 8.21 29.43
N MET A 214 -18.94 8.82 29.95
CA MET A 214 -20.03 8.10 30.60
C MET A 214 -21.24 8.16 29.68
N LEU A 215 -21.67 6.99 29.18
CA LEU A 215 -22.74 6.87 28.21
C LEU A 215 -23.95 6.15 28.80
N ASN A 216 -25.14 6.57 28.39
CA ASN A 216 -26.41 5.89 28.57
C ASN A 216 -26.83 5.25 27.25
N VAL A 217 -26.95 3.93 27.21
CA VAL A 217 -27.33 3.22 25.97
C VAL A 217 -28.83 3.27 25.68
N GLN A 218 -29.67 3.62 26.67
CA GLN A 218 -31.13 3.75 26.50
C GLN A 218 -31.82 2.45 26.03
N GLN A 219 -31.66 1.33 26.75
CA GLN A 219 -32.30 0.05 26.42
C GLN A 219 -33.83 0.13 26.33
N GLU A 220 -34.48 1.10 26.98
CA GLU A 220 -35.92 1.34 26.83
C GLU A 220 -36.35 1.82 25.43
N GLU A 221 -35.40 2.34 24.65
CA GLU A 221 -35.57 2.76 23.26
C GLU A 221 -35.14 1.67 22.27
N TYR A 222 -34.79 0.46 22.73
CA TYR A 222 -34.42 -0.63 21.82
C TYR A 222 -35.64 -1.19 21.10
N LEU A 223 -35.44 -1.57 19.86
CA LEU A 223 -36.50 -2.17 19.06
C LEU A 223 -36.80 -3.59 19.56
N PRO A 224 -38.08 -3.95 19.74
CA PRO A 224 -38.45 -5.31 20.02
C PRO A 224 -38.07 -6.23 18.84
N VAL A 225 -37.46 -7.38 19.13
CA VAL A 225 -36.96 -8.32 18.11
C VAL A 225 -38.06 -9.32 17.72
N TRP A 226 -38.50 -9.27 16.46
CA TRP A 226 -39.57 -10.12 15.91
C TRP A 226 -39.04 -11.25 15.01
N GLY A 227 -37.81 -11.12 14.53
CA GLY A 227 -37.14 -12.12 13.70
C GLY A 227 -35.68 -11.79 13.49
N ASP A 228 -35.00 -12.71 12.83
CA ASP A 228 -33.55 -12.65 12.59
C ASP A 228 -33.30 -11.91 11.27
N THR A 229 -32.62 -10.77 11.35
CA THR A 229 -32.17 -9.97 10.19
C THR A 229 -30.74 -9.52 10.43
N ASP A 230 -30.05 -9.08 9.38
CA ASP A 230 -28.72 -8.46 9.53
C ASP A 230 -28.77 -7.12 10.28
N GLU A 231 -29.97 -6.58 10.50
CA GLU A 231 -30.23 -5.28 11.09
C GLU A 231 -30.64 -5.36 12.58
N THR A 232 -31.24 -6.46 13.02
CA THR A 232 -31.65 -6.71 14.40
C THR A 232 -30.48 -7.18 15.26
N SER A 233 -30.14 -6.39 16.29
CA SER A 233 -29.11 -6.73 17.28
C SER A 233 -29.72 -7.32 18.56
N TYR A 234 -29.13 -8.41 19.06
CA TYR A 234 -29.48 -8.96 20.38
C TYR A 234 -28.62 -8.35 21.50
N GLU A 235 -27.57 -7.63 21.12
CA GLU A 235 -26.59 -7.05 22.03
C GLU A 235 -27.02 -5.67 22.53
N ALA A 236 -26.75 -5.41 23.81
CA ALA A 236 -26.87 -4.08 24.41
C ALA A 236 -25.48 -3.50 24.70
N GLY A 237 -25.27 -2.23 24.35
CA GLY A 237 -23.98 -1.57 24.48
C GLY A 237 -23.71 -0.56 23.37
N VAL A 238 -22.44 -0.23 23.21
CA VAL A 238 -21.95 0.56 22.07
C VAL A 238 -20.83 -0.17 21.36
N LYS A 239 -20.77 -0.02 20.04
CA LYS A 239 -19.61 -0.43 19.23
C LYS A 239 -18.70 0.78 19.05
N VAL A 240 -17.38 0.57 19.15
CA VAL A 240 -16.37 1.63 19.12
C VAL A 240 -15.25 1.26 18.16
N GLN A 241 -14.79 2.22 17.36
CA GLN A 241 -13.61 2.11 16.53
C GLN A 241 -12.65 3.26 16.83
N ILE A 242 -11.38 2.92 17.04
CA ILE A 242 -10.28 3.87 17.19
C ILE A 242 -9.50 3.85 15.88
N HIS A 243 -9.36 4.99 15.22
CA HIS A 243 -8.75 5.11 13.90
C HIS A 243 -8.03 6.44 13.70
N SER A 244 -7.24 6.54 12.63
CA SER A 244 -6.64 7.80 12.20
C SER A 244 -7.71 8.77 11.69
N GLN A 245 -7.50 10.07 11.84
CA GLN A 245 -8.38 11.11 11.25
C GLN A 245 -8.44 11.03 9.72
N GLU A 246 -7.38 10.49 9.09
CA GLU A 246 -7.29 10.33 7.64
C GLU A 246 -8.05 9.10 7.11
N GLU A 247 -8.55 8.26 8.02
CA GLU A 247 -9.23 7.01 7.70
C GLU A 247 -10.73 7.13 8.03
N PRO A 248 -11.66 6.88 7.08
CA PRO A 248 -13.07 6.83 7.40
C PRO A 248 -13.41 5.62 8.29
N PRO A 249 -14.40 5.72 9.19
CA PRO A 249 -14.77 4.61 10.07
C PRO A 249 -15.43 3.48 9.29
N PHE A 250 -15.05 2.26 9.63
CA PHE A 250 -15.59 0.99 9.12
C PHE A 250 -15.94 0.09 10.31
N ILE A 251 -16.80 0.64 11.16
CA ILE A 251 -17.06 0.18 12.53
C ILE A 251 -17.82 -1.15 12.60
N ASP A 252 -18.57 -1.50 11.56
CA ASP A 252 -19.26 -2.78 11.42
C ASP A 252 -18.27 -3.95 11.40
N GLN A 253 -17.10 -3.80 10.76
CA GLN A 253 -16.08 -4.84 10.69
C GLN A 253 -14.94 -4.65 11.70
N LEU A 254 -14.48 -3.41 11.92
CA LEU A 254 -13.27 -3.12 12.69
C LEU A 254 -13.53 -2.63 14.13
N GLY A 255 -14.80 -2.40 14.49
CA GLY A 255 -15.19 -1.94 15.82
C GLY A 255 -15.20 -3.04 16.88
N PHE A 256 -14.88 -2.67 18.12
CA PHE A 256 -15.00 -3.52 19.31
C PHE A 256 -16.23 -3.11 20.14
N GLY A 257 -16.82 -4.07 20.87
CA GLY A 257 -17.99 -3.83 21.71
C GLY A 257 -17.62 -3.34 23.12
N VAL A 258 -18.45 -2.46 23.68
CA VAL A 258 -18.36 -1.98 25.06
C VAL A 258 -19.72 -2.17 25.74
N ALA A 259 -19.72 -2.94 26.83
CA ALA A 259 -20.93 -3.36 27.53
C ALA A 259 -21.41 -2.33 28.58
N PRO A 260 -22.73 -2.19 28.80
CA PRO A 260 -23.29 -1.49 29.95
C PRO A 260 -22.95 -2.21 31.27
N GLY A 261 -22.94 -1.45 32.38
CA GLY A 261 -22.60 -1.97 33.70
C GLY A 261 -21.09 -2.10 33.97
N PHE A 262 -20.26 -1.65 33.03
CA PHE A 262 -18.81 -1.68 33.14
C PHE A 262 -18.17 -0.33 32.81
N GLN A 263 -17.05 -0.08 33.47
CA GLN A 263 -16.06 0.90 33.06
C GLN A 263 -14.94 0.14 32.33
N THR A 264 -14.82 0.41 31.03
CA THR A 264 -13.87 -0.25 30.14
C THR A 264 -12.70 0.68 29.88
N PHE A 265 -11.51 0.24 30.28
CA PHE A 265 -10.24 0.89 30.00
C PHE A 265 -9.66 0.32 28.71
N VAL A 266 -9.36 1.20 27.76
CA VAL A 266 -8.74 0.89 26.48
C VAL A 266 -7.38 1.58 26.46
N SER A 267 -6.35 0.81 26.83
CA SER A 267 -4.96 1.25 26.73
C SER A 267 -4.53 1.15 25.28
N CYS A 268 -4.10 2.26 24.68
CA CYS A 268 -3.69 2.33 23.29
C CYS A 268 -2.18 2.51 23.15
N GLN A 269 -1.63 1.96 22.07
CA GLN A 269 -0.26 2.19 21.63
C GLN A 269 -0.29 2.58 20.15
N GLN A 270 0.32 3.72 19.80
CA GLN A 270 0.39 4.15 18.40
C GLN A 270 1.46 3.34 17.67
N GLN A 271 1.08 2.72 16.55
CA GLN A 271 1.97 2.00 15.65
C GLN A 271 2.00 2.70 14.30
N ARG A 272 3.20 3.00 13.80
CA ARG A 272 3.41 3.58 12.47
C ARG A 272 4.05 2.52 11.59
N LEU A 273 3.31 2.12 10.56
CA LEU A 273 3.71 1.05 9.66
C LEU A 273 4.16 1.65 8.33
N VAL A 274 5.36 1.30 7.90
CA VAL A 274 5.95 1.72 6.63
C VAL A 274 6.31 0.49 5.81
N TYR A 275 5.70 0.36 4.64
CA TYR A 275 5.87 -0.76 3.73
C TYR A 275 6.63 -0.34 2.47
N LEU A 276 7.25 -1.31 1.80
CA LEU A 276 7.93 -1.07 0.53
C LEU A 276 7.00 -1.29 -0.67
N PRO A 277 7.10 -0.42 -1.70
CA PRO A 277 6.35 -0.59 -2.94
C PRO A 277 6.93 -1.73 -3.81
N PRO A 278 6.19 -2.16 -4.85
CA PRO A 278 6.71 -3.10 -5.85
C PRO A 278 8.01 -2.58 -6.48
N PRO A 279 9.01 -3.45 -6.76
CA PRO A 279 9.01 -4.92 -6.65
C PRO A 279 9.37 -5.51 -5.27
N TRP A 280 9.70 -4.70 -4.26
CA TRP A 280 10.11 -5.20 -2.93
C TRP A 280 8.92 -5.60 -2.03
N GLY A 281 7.75 -5.00 -2.26
CA GLY A 281 6.52 -5.32 -1.56
C GLY A 281 5.30 -4.95 -2.39
N ASP A 282 4.12 -4.92 -1.77
CA ASP A 282 2.83 -4.79 -2.47
C ASP A 282 2.03 -3.57 -2.04
N CYS A 283 2.67 -2.55 -1.47
CA CYS A 283 1.96 -1.36 -1.00
C CYS A 283 1.69 -0.35 -2.13
N LYS A 284 0.65 0.46 -1.94
CA LYS A 284 0.31 1.59 -2.80
C LYS A 284 0.85 2.89 -2.21
N ALA A 285 1.71 3.57 -2.97
CA ALA A 285 2.30 4.86 -2.58
C ALA A 285 1.54 6.06 -3.19
N THR A 286 0.75 5.83 -4.23
CA THR A 286 0.02 6.91 -4.91
C THR A 286 -1.21 7.33 -4.11
N PRO A 287 -1.53 8.63 -4.11
CA PRO A 287 -2.80 9.14 -3.58
C PRO A 287 -3.99 8.44 -4.22
N ILE A 288 -5.15 8.52 -3.56
CA ILE A 288 -6.38 7.97 -4.11
C ILE A 288 -6.86 8.87 -5.24
N GLU A 289 -7.17 8.29 -6.40
CA GLU A 289 -7.95 8.95 -7.45
C GLU A 289 -9.43 8.71 -7.12
N SER A 290 -9.96 9.47 -6.17
CA SER A 290 -11.36 9.39 -5.75
C SER A 290 -11.96 10.79 -5.69
N ASP A 291 -13.21 10.89 -6.11
CA ASP A 291 -13.99 12.13 -5.98
C ASP A 291 -14.47 12.37 -4.54
N PHE A 292 -14.32 11.38 -3.64
CA PHE A 292 -14.90 11.38 -2.30
C PHE A 292 -13.87 11.54 -1.18
N PHE A 293 -12.65 11.02 -1.37
CA PHE A 293 -11.61 10.98 -0.34
C PHE A 293 -10.32 11.60 -0.85
N THR A 294 -9.62 12.34 0.02
CA THR A 294 -8.33 12.96 -0.32
C THR A 294 -7.15 12.03 -0.07
N ASN A 295 -7.20 11.26 1.02
CA ASN A 295 -6.13 10.37 1.46
C ASN A 295 -6.47 8.91 1.14
N TYR A 296 -5.48 8.16 0.67
CA TYR A 296 -5.66 6.73 0.44
C TYR A 296 -5.56 5.95 1.75
N SER A 297 -6.62 5.21 2.07
CA SER A 297 -6.63 4.18 3.09
C SER A 297 -7.36 2.95 2.56
N ILE A 298 -7.20 1.81 3.21
CA ILE A 298 -7.87 0.57 2.79
C ILE A 298 -9.39 0.75 2.86
N THR A 299 -9.89 1.37 3.93
CA THR A 299 -11.32 1.63 4.13
C THR A 299 -11.87 2.66 3.15
N ALA A 300 -11.15 3.75 2.87
CA ALA A 300 -11.54 4.72 1.84
C ALA A 300 -11.62 4.07 0.46
N CYS A 301 -10.62 3.24 0.09
CA CYS A 301 -10.62 2.49 -1.16
C CYS A 301 -11.83 1.56 -1.29
N ARG A 302 -12.16 0.82 -0.23
CA ARG A 302 -13.32 -0.08 -0.22
C ARG A 302 -14.64 0.68 -0.33
N LEU A 303 -14.82 1.74 0.46
CA LEU A 303 -16.03 2.57 0.40
C LEU A 303 -16.21 3.20 -0.98
N ASP A 304 -15.15 3.75 -1.56
CA ASP A 304 -15.16 4.32 -2.90
C ASP A 304 -15.52 3.28 -3.97
N CYS A 305 -14.93 2.07 -3.89
CA CYS A 305 -15.24 0.98 -4.81
C CYS A 305 -16.69 0.49 -4.69
N GLU A 306 -17.16 0.21 -3.47
CA GLU A 306 -18.54 -0.21 -3.20
C GLU A 306 -19.54 0.87 -3.65
N THR A 307 -19.24 2.15 -3.43
CA THR A 307 -20.09 3.27 -3.86
C THR A 307 -20.21 3.36 -5.37
N ARG A 308 -19.09 3.26 -6.09
CA ARG A 308 -19.09 3.30 -7.56
C ARG A 308 -19.85 2.12 -8.14
N TYR A 309 -19.61 0.92 -7.62
CA TYR A 309 -20.29 -0.30 -8.06
C TYR A 309 -21.81 -0.19 -7.92
N LEU A 310 -22.29 0.34 -6.79
CA LEU A 310 -23.73 0.54 -6.58
C LEU A 310 -24.30 1.67 -7.43
N ALA A 311 -23.54 2.76 -7.60
CA ALA A 311 -23.96 3.85 -8.46
C ALA A 311 -24.11 3.39 -9.92
N GLU A 312 -23.22 2.53 -10.41
CA GLU A 312 -23.27 1.98 -11.78
C GLU A 312 -24.37 0.93 -11.95
N ASN A 313 -24.54 0.02 -10.99
CA ASN A 313 -25.48 -1.11 -11.14
C ASN A 313 -26.91 -0.79 -10.67
N CYS A 314 -27.06 0.03 -9.63
CA CYS A 314 -28.35 0.33 -9.00
C CYS A 314 -28.79 1.81 -9.16
N ASN A 315 -27.97 2.68 -9.75
CA ASN A 315 -28.23 4.13 -9.91
C ASN A 315 -28.54 4.86 -8.58
N CYS A 316 -28.07 4.31 -7.46
CA CYS A 316 -28.30 4.85 -6.13
C CYS A 316 -27.12 4.48 -5.22
N ARG A 317 -27.08 5.08 -4.03
CA ARG A 317 -26.09 4.73 -2.99
C ARG A 317 -26.76 4.39 -1.67
N MET A 318 -26.08 3.61 -0.85
CA MET A 318 -26.51 3.40 0.53
C MET A 318 -26.29 4.65 1.39
N VAL A 319 -26.94 4.71 2.56
CA VAL A 319 -26.93 5.90 3.43
C VAL A 319 -25.55 6.29 3.94
N HIS A 320 -24.68 5.30 4.14
CA HIS A 320 -23.31 5.46 4.64
C HIS A 320 -22.28 5.72 3.54
N MET A 321 -22.65 5.52 2.28
CA MET A 321 -21.77 5.73 1.15
C MET A 321 -21.63 7.22 0.84
N PRO A 322 -20.43 7.71 0.53
CA PRO A 322 -20.20 9.11 0.15
C PRO A 322 -20.84 9.46 -1.21
N GLY A 323 -20.79 10.74 -1.57
CA GLY A 323 -21.21 11.25 -2.87
C GLY A 323 -22.62 11.84 -2.90
N ASN A 324 -22.95 12.42 -4.06
CA ASN A 324 -24.20 13.17 -4.28
C ASN A 324 -25.30 12.35 -4.97
N ALA A 325 -25.05 11.07 -5.24
CA ALA A 325 -26.08 10.16 -5.75
C ALA A 325 -27.25 10.06 -4.77
N ASN A 326 -28.45 9.78 -5.29
CA ASN A 326 -29.64 9.60 -4.48
C ASN A 326 -29.50 8.38 -3.57
N VAL A 327 -30.03 8.48 -2.36
CA VAL A 327 -30.09 7.35 -1.43
C VAL A 327 -31.09 6.32 -1.99
N CYS A 328 -30.71 5.04 -2.00
CA CYS A 328 -31.58 3.96 -2.47
C CYS A 328 -32.88 3.90 -1.64
N THR A 329 -34.01 3.61 -2.29
CA THR A 329 -35.28 3.33 -1.60
C THR A 329 -35.23 1.96 -0.91
N PRO A 330 -36.11 1.68 0.07
CA PRO A 330 -36.16 0.35 0.70
C PRO A 330 -36.34 -0.81 -0.30
N GLU A 331 -37.11 -0.59 -1.36
CA GLU A 331 -37.27 -1.56 -2.46
C GLU A 331 -35.94 -1.77 -3.21
N GLN A 332 -35.21 -0.69 -3.54
CA GLN A 332 -33.91 -0.78 -4.18
C GLN A 332 -32.83 -1.44 -3.30
N TYR A 333 -32.90 -1.27 -1.97
CA TYR A 333 -32.03 -1.98 -1.04
C TYR A 333 -32.17 -3.49 -1.25
N LYS A 334 -33.40 -3.97 -1.13
CA LYS A 334 -33.75 -5.39 -1.23
C LYS A 334 -33.50 -5.98 -2.62
N GLU A 335 -33.96 -5.30 -3.66
CA GLU A 335 -33.96 -5.86 -5.01
C GLU A 335 -32.61 -5.73 -5.70
N CYS A 336 -31.78 -4.75 -5.31
CA CYS A 336 -30.52 -4.45 -6.00
C CYS A 336 -29.34 -4.30 -5.05
N ALA A 337 -29.38 -3.36 -4.09
CA ALA A 337 -28.18 -2.94 -3.36
C ALA A 337 -27.58 -4.07 -2.51
N ASP A 338 -28.40 -4.77 -1.73
CA ASP A 338 -27.94 -5.86 -0.86
C ASP A 338 -27.45 -7.06 -1.70
N PRO A 339 -28.20 -7.58 -2.69
CA PRO A 339 -27.69 -8.64 -3.58
C PRO A 339 -26.41 -8.25 -4.34
N ALA A 340 -26.30 -6.99 -4.77
CA ALA A 340 -25.13 -6.49 -5.51
C ALA A 340 -23.88 -6.45 -4.63
N LEU A 341 -23.99 -5.93 -3.39
CA LEU A 341 -22.88 -5.97 -2.44
C LEU A 341 -22.52 -7.41 -2.03
N ASP A 342 -23.52 -8.26 -1.83
CA ASP A 342 -23.29 -9.67 -1.50
C ASP A 342 -22.57 -10.39 -2.63
N PHE A 343 -22.92 -10.11 -3.88
CA PHE A 343 -22.21 -10.62 -5.05
C PHE A 343 -20.76 -10.14 -5.08
N LEU A 344 -20.54 -8.83 -4.88
CA LEU A 344 -19.21 -8.22 -4.89
C LEU A 344 -18.29 -8.84 -3.82
N VAL A 345 -18.81 -9.03 -2.60
CA VAL A 345 -18.02 -9.58 -1.49
C VAL A 345 -17.77 -11.09 -1.64
N LYS A 346 -18.76 -11.87 -2.11
CA LYS A 346 -18.69 -13.34 -2.11
C LYS A 346 -18.20 -13.94 -3.42
N LYS A 347 -18.47 -13.31 -4.57
CA LYS A 347 -18.22 -13.89 -5.91
C LYS A 347 -17.21 -13.12 -6.74
N ASP A 348 -17.10 -11.80 -6.58
CA ASP A 348 -16.21 -10.95 -7.37
C ASP A 348 -15.21 -10.19 -6.49
N SER A 349 -14.42 -10.95 -5.72
CA SER A 349 -13.45 -10.40 -4.78
C SER A 349 -12.30 -9.65 -5.46
N GLU A 350 -12.11 -9.80 -6.78
CA GLU A 350 -11.06 -9.12 -7.53
C GLU A 350 -11.44 -7.71 -7.97
N TYR A 351 -12.74 -7.42 -8.14
CA TYR A 351 -13.20 -6.10 -8.59
C TYR A 351 -12.78 -4.98 -7.63
N CYS A 352 -12.92 -5.19 -6.31
CA CYS A 352 -12.49 -4.25 -5.28
C CYS A 352 -11.16 -4.66 -4.61
N ALA A 353 -10.11 -4.89 -5.41
CA ALA A 353 -8.77 -5.20 -4.89
C ALA A 353 -8.05 -3.96 -4.32
N CYS A 354 -8.29 -3.67 -3.03
CA CYS A 354 -7.63 -2.58 -2.31
C CYS A 354 -6.29 -3.01 -1.70
N ARG A 355 -5.19 -2.38 -2.15
CA ARG A 355 -3.84 -2.63 -1.61
C ARG A 355 -3.62 -1.86 -0.32
N THR A 356 -2.65 -2.31 0.49
CA THR A 356 -2.28 -1.59 1.72
C THR A 356 -1.50 -0.32 1.35
N PRO A 357 -1.75 0.84 1.99
CA PRO A 357 -0.93 2.03 1.81
C PRO A 357 0.52 1.79 2.27
N CYS A 358 1.48 2.48 1.64
CA CYS A 358 2.88 2.36 2.05
C CYS A 358 3.20 3.01 3.40
N ALA A 359 2.36 3.92 3.88
CA ALA A 359 2.47 4.50 5.21
C ALA A 359 1.08 4.54 5.86
N MET A 360 0.96 4.03 7.08
CA MET A 360 -0.28 4.10 7.84
C MET A 360 -0.04 4.13 9.34
N VAL A 361 -1.02 4.64 10.07
CA VAL A 361 -1.05 4.64 11.54
C VAL A 361 -2.11 3.66 12.01
N ARG A 362 -1.72 2.74 12.89
CA ARG A 362 -2.60 1.81 13.57
C ARG A 362 -2.54 2.05 15.08
N TYR A 363 -3.62 1.73 15.78
CA TYR A 363 -3.66 1.78 17.23
C TYR A 363 -3.79 0.35 17.78
N GLY A 364 -2.71 -0.15 18.38
CA GLY A 364 -2.75 -1.32 19.24
C GLY A 364 -3.62 -1.02 20.46
N LYS A 365 -4.42 -1.99 20.92
CA LYS A 365 -5.35 -1.79 22.03
C LYS A 365 -5.38 -2.97 22.97
N GLU A 366 -5.34 -2.69 24.25
CA GLU A 366 -5.56 -3.64 25.34
C GLU A 366 -6.78 -3.21 26.15
N LEU A 367 -7.70 -4.14 26.37
CA LEU A 367 -8.97 -3.87 27.04
C LEU A 367 -8.96 -4.49 28.43
N SER A 368 -9.37 -3.71 29.43
CA SER A 368 -9.67 -4.18 30.78
C SER A 368 -10.95 -3.54 31.31
N MET A 369 -11.60 -4.18 32.28
CA MET A 369 -12.95 -3.81 32.70
C MET A 369 -13.09 -3.87 34.21
N VAL A 370 -13.85 -2.93 34.78
CA VAL A 370 -14.31 -2.97 36.16
C VAL A 370 -15.81 -2.70 36.22
N LYS A 371 -16.50 -3.24 37.23
CA LYS A 371 -17.95 -3.09 37.36
C LYS A 371 -18.33 -1.67 37.79
N ILE A 372 -19.37 -1.10 37.16
CA ILE A 372 -20.03 0.15 37.58
C ILE A 372 -21.56 -0.04 37.56
N PRO A 373 -22.30 0.46 38.55
CA PRO A 373 -21.84 1.15 39.76
C PRO A 373 -21.37 0.19 40.85
N SER A 374 -20.56 0.74 41.77
CA SER A 374 -20.31 0.10 43.07
C SER A 374 -21.57 0.19 43.95
N LYS A 375 -21.69 -0.67 44.96
CA LYS A 375 -22.80 -0.59 45.92
C LYS A 375 -22.92 0.79 46.60
N ALA A 376 -21.79 1.48 46.80
CA ALA A 376 -21.76 2.81 47.42
C ALA A 376 -22.21 3.92 46.46
N SER A 377 -21.87 3.82 45.16
CA SER A 377 -22.18 4.85 44.16
C SER A 377 -23.53 4.66 43.46
N ALA A 378 -24.16 3.48 43.57
CA ALA A 378 -25.44 3.17 42.93
C ALA A 378 -26.55 4.20 43.24
N ARG A 379 -26.83 4.45 44.53
CA ARG A 379 -27.83 5.45 44.95
C ARG A 379 -27.52 6.86 44.48
N TYR A 380 -26.24 7.24 44.49
CA TYR A 380 -25.83 8.57 44.08
C TYR A 380 -26.10 8.79 42.58
N LEU A 381 -25.70 7.84 41.73
CA LEU A 381 -25.91 7.94 40.29
C LEU A 381 -27.40 7.88 39.92
N ALA A 382 -28.16 7.00 40.58
CA ALA A 382 -29.61 6.92 40.43
C ALA A 382 -30.28 8.27 40.71
N LYS A 383 -29.95 8.91 41.84
CA LYS A 383 -30.48 10.24 42.19
C LYS A 383 -29.99 11.34 41.25
N LYS A 384 -28.71 11.31 40.86
CA LYS A 384 -28.10 12.34 39.99
C LYS A 384 -28.75 12.38 38.61
N PHE A 385 -29.05 11.22 38.03
CA PHE A 385 -29.63 11.12 36.69
C PHE A 385 -31.15 10.88 36.70
N ASN A 386 -31.79 10.93 37.87
CA ASN A 386 -33.23 10.68 38.05
C ASN A 386 -33.68 9.35 37.43
N LYS A 387 -32.95 8.26 37.73
CA LYS A 387 -33.21 6.90 37.25
C LYS A 387 -33.15 5.90 38.41
N THR A 388 -33.62 4.68 38.19
CA THR A 388 -33.54 3.61 39.19
C THR A 388 -32.13 3.03 39.28
N GLU A 389 -31.78 2.40 40.41
CA GLU A 389 -30.47 1.75 40.56
C GLU A 389 -30.26 0.64 39.51
N GLN A 390 -31.33 -0.12 39.21
CA GLN A 390 -31.32 -1.14 38.15
C GLN A 390 -31.07 -0.52 36.78
N TYR A 391 -31.71 0.60 36.48
CA TYR A 391 -31.49 1.31 35.22
C TYR A 391 -30.03 1.71 35.04
N ILE A 392 -29.39 2.23 36.09
CA ILE A 392 -27.97 2.61 36.03
C ILE A 392 -27.10 1.39 35.74
N ALA A 393 -27.35 0.26 36.41
CA ALA A 393 -26.59 -0.97 36.19
C ALA A 393 -26.74 -1.51 34.76
N ASP A 394 -27.94 -1.43 34.19
CA ASP A 394 -28.25 -2.02 32.89
C ASP A 394 -27.95 -1.07 31.71
N ASN A 395 -27.90 0.25 31.93
CA ASN A 395 -27.81 1.21 30.82
C ASN A 395 -26.54 2.07 30.81
N VAL A 396 -25.89 2.25 31.95
CA VAL A 396 -24.72 3.14 32.03
C VAL A 396 -23.44 2.35 31.81
N LEU A 397 -22.60 2.85 30.90
CA LEU A 397 -21.21 2.42 30.74
C LEU A 397 -20.26 3.60 30.88
N VAL A 398 -19.02 3.28 31.23
CA VAL A 398 -17.92 4.23 31.16
C VAL A 398 -16.84 3.68 30.22
N LEU A 399 -16.31 4.55 29.37
CA LEU A 399 -15.28 4.21 28.40
C LEU A 399 -14.10 5.17 28.58
N ASP A 400 -12.95 4.61 28.91
CA ASP A 400 -11.69 5.34 29.06
C ASP A 400 -10.73 4.92 27.95
N ILE A 401 -10.37 5.85 27.06
CA ILE A 401 -9.40 5.61 25.98
C ILE A 401 -8.19 6.51 26.21
N PHE A 402 -7.01 5.91 26.36
CA PHE A 402 -5.78 6.64 26.66
C PHE A 402 -4.57 5.93 26.07
N PHE A 403 -3.43 6.62 25.99
CA PHE A 403 -2.15 6.00 25.64
C PHE A 403 -1.47 5.45 26.89
N GLU A 404 -0.87 4.27 26.81
CA GLU A 404 -0.11 3.68 27.93
C GLU A 404 1.06 4.57 28.34
N ALA A 405 1.91 4.90 27.36
CA ALA A 405 3.02 5.82 27.46
C ALA A 405 3.08 6.73 26.22
N LEU A 406 3.97 7.71 26.21
CA LEU A 406 4.17 8.61 25.06
C LEU A 406 5.22 8.09 24.10
N ASN A 407 5.12 6.82 23.75
CA ASN A 407 5.94 6.14 22.78
C ASN A 407 5.09 5.78 21.55
N TYR A 408 5.75 5.62 20.42
CA TYR A 408 5.15 5.00 19.25
C TYR A 408 6.08 3.93 18.72
N GLU A 409 5.49 2.82 18.29
CA GLU A 409 6.23 1.77 17.61
C GLU A 409 6.34 2.12 16.12
N MET A 410 7.55 2.06 15.59
CA MET A 410 7.83 2.14 14.17
C MET A 410 8.09 0.73 13.65
N ILE A 411 7.25 0.28 12.70
CA ILE A 411 7.41 -0.99 11.99
C ILE A 411 7.70 -0.67 10.53
N GLU A 412 8.97 -0.70 10.15
CA GLU A 412 9.42 -0.31 8.81
C GLU A 412 10.02 -1.49 8.04
N GLN A 413 9.58 -1.69 6.80
CA GLN A 413 10.23 -2.60 5.87
C GLN A 413 11.42 -1.89 5.19
N LYS A 414 12.62 -2.45 5.35
CA LYS A 414 13.84 -1.98 4.68
C LYS A 414 14.33 -2.99 3.66
N LYS A 415 14.96 -2.48 2.60
CA LYS A 415 15.60 -3.30 1.57
C LYS A 415 16.77 -4.02 2.23
N ALA A 416 16.74 -5.35 2.25
CA ALA A 416 17.80 -6.13 2.87
C ALA A 416 19.07 -6.12 2.02
N TYR A 417 18.89 -5.99 0.71
CA TYR A 417 19.97 -5.98 -0.27
C TYR A 417 19.72 -4.94 -1.35
N GLU A 418 20.64 -3.99 -1.46
CA GLU A 418 20.56 -2.89 -2.42
C GLU A 418 21.58 -3.06 -3.55
N VAL A 419 21.44 -2.25 -4.61
CA VAL A 419 22.38 -2.23 -5.74
C VAL A 419 23.82 -2.01 -5.29
N ALA A 420 24.02 -1.15 -4.29
CA ALA A 420 25.35 -0.91 -3.71
C ALA A 420 25.94 -2.19 -3.08
N GLY A 421 25.12 -2.98 -2.38
CA GLY A 421 25.52 -4.28 -1.83
C GLY A 421 25.86 -5.29 -2.92
N LEU A 422 25.06 -5.35 -3.99
CA LEU A 422 25.31 -6.22 -5.14
C LEU A 422 26.65 -5.89 -5.84
N LEU A 423 26.90 -4.62 -6.11
CA LEU A 423 28.15 -4.17 -6.74
C LEU A 423 29.35 -4.41 -5.82
N GLY A 424 29.18 -4.22 -4.51
CA GLY A 424 30.20 -4.51 -3.50
C GLY A 424 30.59 -5.99 -3.48
N ASP A 425 29.60 -6.88 -3.44
CA ASP A 425 29.84 -8.33 -3.41
C ASP A 425 30.45 -8.84 -4.72
N ILE A 426 29.91 -8.44 -5.89
CA ILE A 426 30.47 -8.81 -7.20
C ILE A 426 31.88 -8.26 -7.36
N GLY A 427 32.10 -6.99 -7.00
CA GLY A 427 33.41 -6.34 -7.09
C GLY A 427 34.44 -7.01 -6.18
N GLY A 428 34.06 -7.34 -4.94
CA GLY A 428 34.90 -8.07 -3.99
C GLY A 428 35.27 -9.46 -4.49
N GLN A 429 34.30 -10.23 -5.00
CA GLN A 429 34.53 -11.56 -5.57
C GLN A 429 35.39 -11.50 -6.83
N MET A 430 35.14 -10.52 -7.72
CA MET A 430 35.92 -10.31 -8.94
C MET A 430 37.40 -10.02 -8.63
N GLY A 431 37.65 -9.15 -7.64
CA GLY A 431 38.99 -8.85 -7.15
C GLY A 431 39.66 -10.05 -6.49
N LEU A 432 38.92 -10.84 -5.70
CA LEU A 432 39.45 -12.00 -4.99
C LEU A 432 39.83 -13.18 -5.92
N PHE A 433 38.96 -13.56 -6.86
CA PHE A 433 39.16 -14.75 -7.69
C PHE A 433 40.07 -14.50 -8.90
N ILE A 434 39.99 -13.32 -9.52
CA ILE A 434 40.62 -13.05 -10.82
C ILE A 434 41.56 -11.84 -10.75
N GLY A 435 41.55 -11.08 -9.64
CA GLY A 435 42.33 -9.83 -9.53
C GLY A 435 41.84 -8.73 -10.49
N ALA A 436 40.64 -8.88 -11.03
CA ALA A 436 40.09 -7.95 -11.99
C ALA A 436 39.38 -6.78 -11.30
N SER A 437 39.39 -5.63 -11.97
CA SER A 437 38.63 -4.44 -11.59
C SER A 437 37.77 -3.98 -12.76
N LEU A 438 37.01 -2.90 -12.56
CA LEU A 438 36.29 -2.25 -13.66
C LEU A 438 37.25 -1.83 -14.79
N LEU A 439 38.47 -1.39 -14.45
CA LEU A 439 39.48 -1.02 -15.45
C LEU A 439 39.94 -2.23 -16.26
N THR A 440 40.09 -3.40 -15.63
CA THR A 440 40.42 -4.65 -16.32
C THR A 440 39.36 -5.04 -17.34
N ILE A 441 38.08 -4.79 -17.04
CA ILE A 441 36.98 -5.01 -18.01
C ILE A 441 37.11 -4.07 -19.20
N LEU A 442 37.43 -2.79 -18.96
CA LEU A 442 37.66 -1.81 -20.02
C LEU A 442 38.88 -2.17 -20.89
N GLU A 443 39.98 -2.66 -20.30
CA GLU A 443 41.16 -3.16 -21.03
C GLU A 443 40.79 -4.31 -21.99
N ILE A 444 39.92 -5.23 -21.56
CA ILE A 444 39.43 -6.32 -22.40
C ILE A 444 38.58 -5.78 -23.55
N PHE A 445 37.69 -4.83 -23.29
CA PHE A 445 36.86 -4.22 -24.33
C PHE A 445 37.68 -3.43 -25.35
N ASP A 446 38.71 -2.70 -24.91
CA ASP A 446 39.62 -1.98 -25.79
C ASP A 446 40.38 -2.93 -26.71
N TYR A 447 40.94 -4.01 -26.16
CA TYR A 447 41.58 -5.06 -26.97
C TYR A 447 40.62 -5.73 -27.95
N LEU A 448 39.40 -6.08 -27.51
CA LEU A 448 38.38 -6.64 -28.40
C LEU A 448 38.05 -5.65 -29.53
N TYR A 449 37.88 -4.36 -29.21
CA TYR A 449 37.61 -3.32 -30.19
C TYR A 449 38.73 -3.21 -31.24
N GLU A 450 40.00 -3.21 -30.83
CA GLU A 450 41.13 -3.22 -31.77
C GLU A 450 41.12 -4.45 -32.69
N VAL A 451 40.90 -5.64 -32.12
CA VAL A 451 40.81 -6.89 -32.90
C VAL A 451 39.64 -6.86 -33.89
N PHE A 452 38.47 -6.36 -33.47
CA PHE A 452 37.30 -6.23 -34.34
C PHE A 452 37.52 -5.20 -35.46
N ARG A 453 38.09 -4.05 -35.13
CA ARG A 453 38.46 -3.01 -36.10
C ARG A 453 39.39 -3.57 -37.16
N ASP A 454 40.42 -4.29 -36.73
CA ASP A 454 41.45 -4.81 -37.64
C ASP A 454 40.92 -5.96 -38.50
N LYS A 455 40.05 -6.84 -37.96
CA LYS A 455 39.32 -7.83 -38.76
C LYS A 455 38.38 -7.18 -39.77
N LEU A 456 37.66 -6.12 -39.40
CA LEU A 456 36.80 -5.39 -40.33
C LEU A 456 37.64 -4.73 -41.44
N LEU A 457 38.77 -4.10 -41.09
CA LEU A 457 39.70 -3.50 -42.05
C LEU A 457 40.34 -4.55 -42.98
N SER A 458 40.68 -5.74 -42.46
CA SER A 458 41.20 -6.83 -43.28
C SER A 458 40.13 -7.36 -44.23
N PHE A 459 38.88 -7.55 -43.78
CA PHE A 459 37.75 -7.92 -44.64
C PHE A 459 37.47 -6.87 -45.73
N TYR A 460 37.56 -5.57 -45.41
CA TYR A 460 37.42 -4.48 -46.39
C TYR A 460 38.58 -4.44 -47.40
N LYS A 461 39.82 -4.72 -46.97
CA LYS A 461 40.99 -4.83 -47.87
C LYS A 461 40.92 -6.07 -48.76
N GLU A 462 40.40 -7.18 -48.26
CA GLU A 462 40.25 -8.44 -48.98
C GLU A 462 39.12 -8.35 -50.03
N LYS A 463 38.02 -7.65 -49.72
CA LYS A 463 36.96 -7.31 -50.69
C LYS A 463 37.44 -6.34 -51.80
N ARG A 464 38.51 -5.59 -51.56
CA ARG A 464 39.20 -4.75 -52.57
C ARG A 464 40.23 -5.52 -53.42
N ARG A 465 40.57 -6.77 -53.06
CA ARG A 465 41.60 -7.59 -53.73
C ARG A 465 41.01 -8.90 -54.28
N THR A 466 40.23 -8.80 -55.35
CA THR A 466 40.01 -9.87 -56.36
C THR A 466 39.45 -9.20 -57.65
N PRO A 467 39.79 -9.67 -58.86
CA PRO A 467 40.77 -9.01 -59.72
C PRO A 467 40.20 -8.32 -60.97
N ARG A 468 40.86 -7.23 -61.41
CA ARG A 468 40.70 -6.61 -62.74
C ARG A 468 41.56 -7.41 -63.73
N SER A 469 40.95 -7.81 -64.86
CA SER A 469 41.51 -8.64 -65.93
C SER A 469 42.83 -8.11 -66.52
N ASP A 470 43.76 -9.02 -66.81
CA ASP A 470 44.86 -8.79 -67.73
C ASP A 470 44.35 -8.44 -69.14
N SER A 471 44.73 -7.28 -69.65
CA SER A 471 44.83 -7.04 -71.09
C SER A 471 45.90 -5.99 -71.40
N SER A 472 46.78 -6.40 -72.32
CA SER A 472 47.52 -5.61 -73.32
C SER A 472 48.74 -4.78 -72.91
N ALA A 473 49.89 -5.19 -73.46
CA ALA A 473 50.87 -4.25 -73.99
C ALA A 473 51.26 -4.74 -75.40
N LEU A 474 50.76 -4.01 -76.41
CA LEU A 474 51.11 -4.05 -77.82
C LEU A 474 51.91 -2.76 -78.08
N GLU A 475 53.15 -2.87 -78.56
CA GLU A 475 53.95 -1.73 -79.00
C GLU A 475 53.59 -1.31 -80.45
N PRO A 476 53.58 0.00 -80.80
CA PRO A 476 53.35 0.50 -82.17
C PRO A 476 54.64 0.75 -82.97
N PRO A 477 54.56 1.01 -84.30
CA PRO A 477 55.64 0.83 -85.30
C PRO A 477 56.50 2.10 -85.58
N PRO A 478 57.60 2.00 -86.36
CA PRO A 478 58.57 3.10 -86.54
C PRO A 478 58.49 3.85 -87.89
N GLY A 479 58.99 5.10 -87.89
CA GLY A 479 59.46 5.86 -89.06
C GLY A 479 59.35 7.40 -88.90
N PRO A 480 59.99 8.26 -89.74
CA PRO A 480 61.24 8.12 -90.51
C PRO A 480 62.21 9.35 -90.44
N GLY A 481 63.53 9.10 -90.63
CA GLY A 481 64.39 9.82 -91.59
C GLY A 481 65.12 11.15 -91.24
N SER A 482 66.46 11.15 -91.39
CA SER A 482 67.28 12.22 -92.01
C SER A 482 68.76 11.79 -92.16
N PRO A 483 69.56 12.35 -93.10
CA PRO A 483 70.20 11.56 -94.15
C PRO A 483 71.75 11.46 -94.13
N ALA A 484 72.21 10.68 -95.10
CA ALA A 484 73.55 10.21 -95.41
C ALA A 484 74.62 11.26 -95.74
N VAL A 485 75.89 10.86 -95.54
CA VAL A 485 77.11 11.39 -96.16
C VAL A 485 77.70 10.29 -97.08
N PRO A 486 78.07 10.58 -98.34
CA PRO A 486 78.56 9.55 -99.28
C PRO A 486 80.07 9.60 -99.60
N LEU A 487 80.68 8.40 -99.75
CA LEU A 487 81.71 7.92 -100.72
C LEU A 487 83.11 8.62 -100.73
N PRO A 488 84.19 8.10 -101.39
CA PRO A 488 84.29 7.12 -102.51
C PRO A 488 85.51 6.13 -102.40
N PRO A 489 86.20 5.67 -103.48
CA PRO A 489 85.88 4.50 -104.33
C PRO A 489 87.05 3.48 -104.44
N GLY A 490 86.83 2.33 -105.10
CA GLY A 490 87.91 1.46 -105.59
C GLY A 490 87.44 0.42 -106.62
N PRO A 491 88.25 0.05 -107.63
CA PRO A 491 87.77 -0.18 -108.99
C PRO A 491 87.99 -1.60 -109.56
N ARG A 492 87.34 -1.82 -110.72
CA ARG A 492 87.49 -2.88 -111.75
C ARG A 492 86.62 -4.13 -111.63
#